data_AF-A0A4Q4KIJ1-F1
#
_entry.id   AF-A0A4Q4KIJ1-F1
#
_cell.length_a   1.000
_cell.length_b   1.000
_cell.length_c   1.000
_cell.angle_alpha   90.00
_cell.angle_beta   90.00
_cell.angle_gamma   90.00
#
_symmetry.space_group_name_H-M   'P 1'
#
loop_
_entity.id
_entity.type
_entity.pdbx_description
1 polymer ?
#
loop_
_entity_poly.entity_id
_entity_poly.type
_entity_poly.pdbx_seq_one_letter_code
_entity_poly.pdbx_strand_id
1 'polypeptide(L)'
;MFYRRYKPESKRDWILENFRSEARKTSRNEDYKFWKVGSHAIELFSEDLVWQKINYIHNNPVEAMLVRNPSDWIHSSASNYRNGEGILKEIHRLVPPLRTVR
;
A
#
# COMPACT_ATOMS: atom_id res chain seq x y z
N MET A 1 -29.77 -16.71 -15.73
CA MET A 1 -29.04 -15.50 -16.17
C MET A 1 -29.24 -14.40 -15.14
N PHE A 2 -28.20 -14.03 -14.38
CA PHE A 2 -28.26 -12.90 -13.45
C PHE A 2 -27.59 -11.68 -14.09
N TYR A 3 -28.38 -10.70 -14.53
CA TYR A 3 -27.86 -9.38 -14.87
C TYR A 3 -27.43 -8.68 -13.57
N ARG A 4 -26.13 -8.65 -13.31
CA ARG A 4 -25.56 -7.78 -12.27
C ARG A 4 -25.80 -6.33 -12.71
N ARG A 5 -26.88 -5.70 -12.21
CA ARG A 5 -27.12 -4.25 -12.35
C ARG A 5 -25.95 -3.53 -11.70
N TYR A 6 -25.00 -3.06 -12.51
CA TYR A 6 -23.96 -2.16 -12.04
C TYR A 6 -24.62 -0.82 -11.70
N LYS A 7 -24.95 -0.61 -10.42
CA LYS A 7 -25.30 0.72 -9.94
C LYS A 7 -24.01 1.57 -9.98
N PRO A 8 -24.02 2.76 -10.60
CA PRO A 8 -22.89 3.67 -10.50
C PRO A 8 -22.56 3.93 -9.03
N GLU A 9 -21.25 4.02 -8.71
CA GLU A 9 -20.82 4.40 -7.36
C GLU A 9 -21.47 5.74 -6.98
N SER A 10 -22.13 5.75 -5.81
CA SER A 10 -22.85 6.91 -5.30
C SER A 10 -21.98 8.17 -5.16
N LYS A 11 -20.69 7.99 -4.89
CA LYS A 11 -19.72 9.10 -4.76
C LYS A 11 -18.98 9.43 -6.05
N ARG A 12 -19.35 8.83 -7.19
CA ARG A 12 -18.60 8.97 -8.45
C ARG A 12 -18.33 10.43 -8.81
N ASP A 13 -19.38 11.26 -8.87
CA ASP A 13 -19.24 12.64 -9.34
C ASP A 13 -18.41 13.48 -8.36
N TRP A 14 -18.57 13.23 -7.05
CA TRP A 14 -17.75 13.85 -6.02
C TRP A 14 -16.26 13.48 -6.17
N ILE A 15 -15.93 12.21 -6.37
CA ILE A 15 -14.55 11.76 -6.57
C ILE A 15 -13.94 12.39 -7.83
N LEU A 16 -14.70 12.38 -8.94
CA LEU A 16 -14.24 12.93 -10.21
C LEU A 16 -14.00 14.44 -10.15
N GLU A 17 -14.85 15.19 -9.44
CA GLU A 17 -14.61 16.63 -9.27
C GLU A 17 -13.38 16.92 -8.42
N ASN A 18 -13.10 16.11 -7.39
CA ASN A 18 -11.85 16.22 -6.64
C ASN A 18 -10.63 16.00 -7.54
N PHE A 19 -10.65 14.96 -8.38
CA PHE A 19 -9.55 14.69 -9.31
C PHE A 19 -9.38 15.78 -10.38
N ARG A 20 -10.48 16.39 -10.87
CA ARG A 20 -10.43 17.55 -11.79
C ARG A 20 -9.85 18.78 -11.10
N SER A 21 -10.30 19.08 -9.89
CA SER A 21 -9.81 20.20 -9.09
C SER A 21 -8.30 20.10 -8.88
N GLU A 22 -7.80 18.89 -8.58
CA GLU A 22 -6.36 18.65 -8.45
C GLU A 22 -5.60 18.74 -9.78
N ALA A 23 -6.21 18.37 -10.91
CA ALA A 23 -5.62 18.55 -12.25
C ALA A 23 -5.43 20.02 -12.60
N ARG A 24 -6.46 20.85 -12.38
CA ARG A 24 -6.45 22.30 -12.65
C ARG A 24 -5.34 23.07 -11.92
N LYS A 25 -4.80 22.52 -10.83
CA LYS A 25 -3.68 23.12 -10.08
C LYS A 25 -2.33 22.97 -10.78
N THR A 26 -2.22 22.15 -11.82
CA THR A 26 -0.95 21.86 -12.51
C THR A 26 -1.15 21.74 -14.01
N SER A 27 -0.30 22.33 -14.83
CA SER A 27 -0.36 22.18 -16.30
C SER A 27 0.04 20.79 -16.84
N ARG A 28 0.43 19.86 -15.96
CA ARG A 28 0.94 18.53 -16.33
C ARG A 28 -0.16 17.48 -16.55
N ASN A 29 -1.38 17.74 -16.09
CA ASN A 29 -2.51 16.82 -16.23
C ASN A 29 -3.62 17.53 -16.99
N GLU A 30 -4.29 16.82 -17.89
CA GLU A 30 -5.39 17.37 -18.70
C GLU A 30 -6.68 17.40 -17.86
N ASP A 31 -7.39 16.27 -17.76
CA ASP A 31 -8.74 16.26 -17.17
C ASP A 31 -8.76 15.84 -15.69
N TYR A 32 -7.89 14.92 -15.26
CA TYR A 32 -7.91 14.37 -13.90
C TYR A 32 -6.50 14.12 -13.37
N LYS A 33 -6.33 14.35 -12.08
CA LYS A 33 -5.11 14.02 -11.36
C LYS A 33 -5.43 13.05 -10.23
N PHE A 34 -5.00 11.81 -10.42
CA PHE A 34 -5.13 10.76 -9.41
C PHE A 34 -3.89 10.66 -8.52
N TRP A 35 -2.70 10.73 -9.13
CA TRP A 35 -1.43 10.61 -8.42
C TRP A 35 -0.92 11.95 -7.89
N LYS A 36 -0.33 11.93 -6.69
CA LYS A 36 0.47 13.04 -6.19
C LYS A 36 1.73 13.18 -7.05
N VAL A 37 2.21 14.42 -7.21
CA VAL A 37 3.45 14.67 -7.96
C VAL A 37 4.64 14.32 -7.07
N GLY A 38 5.58 13.56 -7.64
CA GLY A 38 6.80 13.15 -6.96
C GLY A 38 6.68 11.78 -6.28
N SER A 39 7.83 11.17 -6.05
CA SER A 39 8.00 9.93 -5.28
C SER A 39 8.98 10.19 -4.16
N HIS A 40 8.76 9.58 -3.00
CA HIS A 40 9.71 9.61 -1.90
C HIS A 40 10.60 8.35 -1.93
N ALA A 41 11.50 8.31 -2.91
CA ALA A 41 12.46 7.22 -3.02
C ALA A 41 13.47 7.30 -1.86
N ILE A 42 13.67 6.19 -1.17
CA ILE A 42 14.65 6.05 -0.09
C ILE A 42 15.59 4.92 -0.49
N GLU A 43 16.88 5.24 -0.57
CA GLU A 43 17.93 4.25 -0.79
C GLU A 43 18.11 3.38 0.46
N LEU A 44 18.18 2.07 0.25
CA LEU A 44 18.35 1.08 1.31
C LEU A 44 19.79 0.57 1.29
N PHE A 45 20.67 1.21 2.07
CA PHE A 45 22.11 0.93 2.07
C PHE A 45 22.59 0.09 3.27
N SER A 46 21.71 -0.20 4.23
CA SER A 46 22.02 -1.05 5.38
C SER A 46 20.89 -2.02 5.69
N GLU A 47 21.24 -3.15 6.29
CA GLU A 47 20.26 -4.15 6.73
C GLU A 47 19.26 -3.57 7.73
N ASP A 48 19.72 -2.75 8.67
CA ASP A 48 18.86 -2.07 9.64
C ASP A 48 17.80 -1.19 8.96
N LEU A 49 18.19 -0.42 7.92
CA LEU A 49 17.25 0.41 7.17
C LEU A 49 16.25 -0.44 6.39
N VAL A 50 16.69 -1.55 5.79
CA VAL A 50 15.80 -2.49 5.09
C VAL A 50 14.74 -3.03 6.05
N TRP A 51 15.15 -3.54 7.21
CA TRP A 51 14.22 -4.09 8.20
C TRP A 51 13.32 -3.03 8.83
N GLN A 52 13.84 -1.82 9.03
CA GLN A 52 13.00 -0.68 9.43
C GLN A 52 11.87 -0.45 8.42
N LYS A 53 12.17 -0.45 7.11
CA LYS A 53 11.14 -0.22 6.07
C LYS A 53 10.18 -1.39 5.89
N ILE A 54 10.66 -2.64 5.98
CA ILE A 54 9.79 -3.82 5.98
C ILE A 54 8.78 -3.73 7.14
N ASN A 55 9.27 -3.50 8.36
CA ASN A 55 8.41 -3.37 9.54
C ASN A 55 7.44 -2.20 9.43
N TYR A 56 7.88 -1.07 8.89
CA TYR A 56 7.01 0.09 8.63
C TYR A 56 5.87 -0.27 7.66
N ILE A 57 6.19 -0.86 6.50
CA ILE A 57 5.22 -1.23 5.48
C ILE A 57 4.21 -2.26 6.00
N HIS A 58 4.68 -3.27 6.75
CA HIS A 58 3.81 -4.30 7.33
C HIS A 58 2.89 -3.74 8.42
N ASN A 59 3.36 -2.77 9.22
CA ASN A 59 2.54 -2.16 10.27
C ASN A 59 1.61 -1.04 9.79
N ASN A 60 1.82 -0.45 8.60
CA ASN A 60 0.95 0.62 8.08
C ASN A 60 -0.56 0.33 8.15
N PRO A 61 -1.06 -0.88 7.82
CA PRO A 61 -2.49 -1.20 7.97
C PRO A 61 -2.97 -1.22 9.43
N VAL A 62 -2.09 -1.53 10.39
CA VAL A 62 -2.39 -1.52 11.83
C VAL A 62 -2.43 -0.09 12.34
N GLU A 63 -1.44 0.73 12.00
CA GLU A 63 -1.39 2.17 12.35
C GLU A 63 -2.58 2.93 11.76
N ALA A 64 -3.03 2.54 10.56
CA ALA A 64 -4.25 3.06 9.94
C ALA A 64 -5.56 2.49 10.52
N MET A 65 -5.49 1.63 11.55
CA MET A 65 -6.62 0.97 12.21
C MET A 65 -7.50 0.13 11.26
N LEU A 66 -6.95 -0.35 10.15
CA LEU A 66 -7.68 -1.19 9.19
C LEU A 66 -7.74 -2.64 9.66
N VAL A 67 -6.71 -3.09 10.38
CA VAL A 67 -6.58 -4.46 10.90
C VAL A 67 -5.92 -4.46 12.28
N ARG A 68 -6.11 -5.55 13.04
CA ARG A 68 -5.48 -5.70 14.36
C ARG A 68 -4.05 -6.20 14.30
N ASN A 69 -3.71 -7.05 13.31
CA ASN A 69 -2.36 -7.58 13.12
C ASN A 69 -1.87 -7.31 11.69
N PRO A 70 -0.55 -7.13 11.47
CA PRO A 70 0.02 -6.91 10.13
C PRO A 70 -0.36 -7.98 9.10
N SER A 71 -0.37 -9.25 9.52
CA SER A 71 -0.67 -10.40 8.65
C SER A 71 -2.13 -10.48 8.22
N ASP A 72 -3.04 -9.76 8.88
CA ASP A 72 -4.47 -9.80 8.57
C ASP A 72 -4.78 -8.93 7.33
N TRP A 73 -3.85 -8.04 6.94
CA TRP A 73 -3.98 -7.25 5.72
C TRP A 73 -3.59 -8.07 4.49
N ILE A 74 -4.60 -8.60 3.80
CA ILE A 74 -4.42 -9.53 2.67
C ILE A 74 -3.61 -8.93 1.50
N HIS A 75 -3.57 -7.60 1.36
CA HIS A 75 -2.86 -6.91 0.28
C HIS A 75 -1.42 -6.53 0.67
N SER A 76 -0.79 -7.30 1.54
CA SER A 76 0.61 -7.15 1.96
C SER A 76 1.32 -8.50 2.01
N SER A 77 2.65 -8.47 1.93
CA SER A 77 3.51 -9.64 2.13
C SER A 77 3.68 -10.02 3.61
N ALA A 78 3.08 -9.30 4.54
CA ALA A 78 3.19 -9.56 5.98
C ALA A 78 2.80 -11.00 6.35
N SER A 79 1.75 -11.55 5.73
CA SER A 79 1.35 -12.94 5.90
C SER A 79 2.41 -13.91 5.37
N ASN A 80 3.02 -13.63 4.22
CA ASN A 80 4.10 -14.47 3.70
C ASN A 80 5.34 -14.47 4.63
N TYR A 81 5.67 -13.35 5.26
CA TYR A 81 6.74 -13.28 6.26
C TYR A 81 6.40 -14.06 7.54
N ARG A 82 5.15 -13.96 8.01
CA ARG A 82 4.70 -14.62 9.25
C ARG A 82 4.44 -16.11 9.10
N ASN A 83 3.70 -16.50 8.06
CA ASN A 83 3.12 -17.84 7.89
C ASN A 83 3.75 -18.61 6.71
N GLY A 84 4.54 -17.95 5.87
CA GLY A 84 5.05 -18.53 4.62
C GLY A 84 4.09 -18.47 3.44
N GLU A 85 2.85 -18.03 3.66
CA GLU A 85 1.80 -17.97 2.65
C GLU A 85 1.04 -16.62 2.67
N GLY A 86 0.49 -16.23 1.53
CA GLY A 86 -0.24 -14.98 1.35
C GLY A 86 -0.82 -14.88 -0.06
N ILE A 87 -1.46 -13.75 -0.40
CA ILE A 87 -2.01 -13.55 -1.76
C ILE A 87 -0.90 -13.51 -2.83
N LEU A 88 0.31 -13.12 -2.43
CA LEU A 88 1.48 -13.09 -3.28
C LEU A 88 2.05 -14.51 -3.39
N LYS A 89 2.02 -15.06 -4.60
CA LYS A 89 2.51 -16.41 -4.90
C LYS A 89 4.03 -16.51 -4.83
N GLU A 90 4.73 -15.46 -5.26
CA GLU A 90 6.18 -15.41 -5.35
C GLU A 90 6.70 -14.21 -4.57
N ILE A 91 7.49 -14.46 -3.53
CA ILE A 91 8.21 -13.42 -2.80
C ILE A 91 9.60 -13.91 -2.40
N HIS A 92 10.59 -13.02 -2.42
CA HIS A 92 11.87 -13.25 -1.78
C HIS A 92 11.84 -12.69 -0.36
N ARG A 93 11.95 -13.56 0.64
CA ARG A 93 11.96 -13.17 2.04
C ARG A 93 13.38 -12.97 2.50
N LEU A 94 13.63 -11.82 3.12
CA LEU A 94 14.88 -11.60 3.83
C LEU A 94 14.83 -12.34 5.17
N VAL A 95 15.98 -12.82 5.62
CA VAL A 95 16.12 -13.44 6.94
C VAL A 95 16.19 -12.34 7.99
N PRO A 96 15.33 -12.34 9.03
CA PRO A 96 15.39 -11.35 10.10
C PRO A 96 16.78 -11.31 10.75
N PRO A 97 17.28 -10.11 11.11
CA PRO A 97 18.61 -9.99 11.69
C PRO A 97 18.61 -10.73 13.02
N LEU A 98 19.65 -11.54 13.25
CA LEU A 98 19.82 -12.25 14.51
C LEU A 98 20.13 -11.22 15.60
N ARG A 99 19.15 -10.91 16.44
CA ARG A 99 19.39 -10.11 17.64
C ARG A 99 20.08 -10.99 18.67
N THR A 100 21.38 -10.86 18.81
CA THR A 100 22.08 -11.34 20.01
C THR A 100 21.56 -10.54 21.20
N VAL A 101 20.81 -11.19 22.08
CA VAL A 101 20.46 -10.62 23.39
C VAL A 101 21.78 -10.42 24.14
N ARG A 102 22.12 -9.18 24.45
CA ARG A 102 23.20 -8.86 25.41
C ARG A 102 22.66 -8.96 26.83
#